data_AF-M6VCG0-F1
#
_entry.id   AF-M6VCG0-F1
#
_cell.length_a   1.000
_cell.length_b   1.000
_cell.length_c   1.000
_cell.angle_alpha   90.00
_cell.angle_beta   90.00
_cell.angle_gamma   90.00
#
_symmetry.space_group_name_H-M   'P 1'
#
loop_
_entity.id
_entity.type
_entity.pdbx_description
1 polymer ?
#
loop_
_entity_poly.entity_id
_entity_poly.type
_entity_poly.pdbx_seq_one_letter_code
_entity_poly.pdbx_strand_id
1 'polypeptide(L)'
;MKKAKAYRFGAEDFYKILNEQKEKCFLTGRDLFPVDALCEHIVPLRKGGQHEFKNICIVITAIAKLKRYYTEEEIVHIASDIIGFKGAKYGFRITRKNKKGK
;
A
#
# COMPACT_ATOMS: atom_id res chain seq x y z
N MET A 1 -10.38 5.63 -35.38
CA MET A 1 -10.49 4.94 -34.07
C MET A 1 -10.68 5.99 -32.97
N LYS A 2 -11.77 5.98 -32.21
CA LYS A 2 -11.92 6.86 -31.03
C LYS A 2 -10.94 6.38 -29.96
N LYS A 3 -10.02 7.24 -29.50
CA LYS A 3 -9.18 6.94 -28.33
C LYS A 3 -10.11 6.66 -27.14
N ALA A 4 -9.95 5.52 -26.49
CA ALA A 4 -10.61 5.26 -25.21
C ALA A 4 -10.23 6.41 -24.24
N LYS A 5 -11.21 6.95 -23.51
CA LYS A 5 -10.92 7.98 -22.51
C LYS A 5 -9.97 7.38 -21.48
N ALA A 6 -8.82 8.03 -21.26
CA ALA A 6 -7.92 7.68 -20.17
C ALA A 6 -8.67 7.80 -18.84
N TYR A 7 -8.50 6.83 -17.96
CA TYR A 7 -9.07 6.87 -16.62
C TYR A 7 -8.58 8.13 -15.89
N ARG A 8 -9.50 8.80 -15.18
CA ARG A 8 -9.20 9.99 -14.38
C ARG A 8 -9.74 9.75 -12.98
N PHE A 9 -8.83 9.66 -12.02
CA PHE A 9 -9.16 9.55 -10.62
C PHE A 9 -9.82 10.84 -10.10
N GLY A 10 -10.91 10.72 -9.36
CA GLY A 10 -11.65 11.84 -8.77
C GLY A 10 -12.05 11.63 -7.31
N ALA A 11 -12.77 12.60 -6.74
CA ALA A 11 -13.19 12.56 -5.34
C ALA A 11 -14.13 11.38 -5.03
N GLU A 12 -15.06 11.05 -5.95
CA GLU A 12 -15.96 9.90 -5.79
C GLU A 12 -15.18 8.58 -5.70
N ASP A 13 -14.16 8.42 -6.54
CA ASP A 13 -13.28 7.25 -6.49
C ASP A 13 -12.53 7.17 -5.16
N PHE A 14 -12.02 8.31 -4.67
CA PHE A 14 -11.33 8.39 -3.38
C PHE A 14 -12.21 7.89 -2.24
N TYR A 15 -13.41 8.44 -2.08
CA TYR A 15 -14.30 8.03 -0.98
C TYR A 15 -14.81 6.59 -1.15
N LYS A 16 -15.02 6.13 -2.39
CA LYS A 16 -15.37 4.75 -2.66
C LYS A 16 -14.27 3.79 -2.19
N ILE A 17 -13.01 4.03 -2.57
CA ILE A 17 -11.88 3.20 -2.15
C ILE A 17 -11.67 3.30 -0.63
N LEU A 18 -11.81 4.49 -0.05
CA LEU A 18 -11.67 4.69 1.39
C LEU A 18 -12.68 3.84 2.17
N ASN A 19 -13.94 3.82 1.72
CA ASN A 19 -14.99 3.00 2.30
C ASN A 19 -14.76 1.50 2.08
N GLU A 20 -14.34 1.09 0.87
CA GLU A 20 -13.96 -0.30 0.57
C GLU A 20 -12.81 -0.79 1.46
N GLN A 21 -11.84 0.09 1.77
CA GLN A 21 -10.76 -0.16 2.73
C GLN A 21 -11.18 -0.02 4.20
N LYS A 22 -12.47 0.26 4.48
CA LYS A 22 -13.01 0.47 5.84
C LYS A 22 -12.25 1.54 6.61
N GLU A 23 -11.88 2.61 5.92
CA GLU A 23 -11.11 3.73 6.49
C GLU A 23 -9.76 3.28 7.08
N LYS A 24 -9.20 2.16 6.60
CA LYS A 24 -7.89 1.66 7.01
C LYS A 24 -6.85 1.84 5.90
N CYS A 25 -5.64 2.16 6.31
CA CYS A 25 -4.46 2.23 5.45
C CYS A 25 -4.22 0.86 4.83
N PHE A 26 -4.17 0.81 3.50
CA PHE A 26 -4.01 -0.42 2.73
C PHE A 26 -2.82 -1.27 3.22
N LEU A 27 -1.71 -0.64 3.57
CA LEU A 27 -0.47 -1.35 3.92
C LEU A 27 -0.29 -1.59 5.42
N THR A 28 -0.76 -0.68 6.28
CA THR A 28 -0.46 -0.73 7.72
C THR A 28 -1.66 -1.07 8.59
N GLY A 29 -2.88 -1.05 8.05
CA GLY A 29 -4.13 -1.24 8.80
C GLY A 29 -4.44 -0.14 9.83
N ARG A 30 -3.70 0.98 9.82
CA ARG A 30 -3.98 2.15 10.67
C ARG A 30 -5.20 2.89 10.17
N ASP A 31 -5.89 3.60 11.05
CA ASP A 31 -6.97 4.50 10.64
C ASP A 31 -6.48 5.56 9.65
N LEU A 32 -7.31 5.85 8.65
CA LEU A 32 -7.12 6.93 7.70
C LEU A 32 -8.10 8.04 8.01
N PHE A 33 -7.57 9.25 8.09
CA PHE A 33 -8.35 10.46 8.01
C PHE A 33 -8.12 11.06 6.61
N PRO A 34 -9.16 11.58 5.93
CA PRO A 34 -9.01 12.15 4.59
C PRO A 34 -7.88 13.17 4.46
N VAL A 35 -7.54 13.88 5.55
CA VAL A 35 -6.49 14.91 5.59
C VAL A 35 -5.07 14.32 5.46
N ASP A 36 -4.87 13.07 5.87
CA ASP A 36 -3.57 12.40 5.95
C ASP A 36 -3.44 11.21 4.98
N ALA A 37 -4.42 11.07 4.09
CA ALA A 37 -4.58 9.97 3.17
C ALA A 37 -4.11 10.35 1.76
N LEU A 38 -3.26 9.52 1.15
CA LEU A 38 -2.82 9.65 -0.23
C LEU A 38 -3.22 8.43 -1.03
N CYS A 39 -3.61 8.66 -2.28
CA CYS A 39 -3.83 7.60 -3.25
C CYS A 39 -2.50 7.19 -3.90
N GLU A 40 -2.26 5.89 -3.96
CA GLU A 40 -1.11 5.28 -4.63
C GLU A 40 -1.58 4.04 -5.41
N HIS A 41 -0.72 3.50 -6.26
CA HIS A 41 -1.07 2.29 -7.02
C HIS A 41 -0.80 1.01 -6.22
N ILE A 42 -1.70 0.02 -6.28
CA ILE A 42 -1.51 -1.31 -5.67
C ILE A 42 -0.27 -1.99 -6.27
N VAL A 43 -0.18 -2.04 -7.60
CA VAL A 43 1.04 -2.35 -8.33
C VAL A 43 1.61 -1.03 -8.86
N PRO A 44 2.84 -0.63 -8.48
CA PRO A 44 3.48 0.56 -9.03
C PRO A 44 3.49 0.59 -10.55
N LEU A 45 3.30 1.77 -11.16
CA LEU A 45 3.35 1.93 -12.63
C LEU A 45 4.68 1.42 -13.22
N ARG A 46 5.80 1.73 -12.56
CA ARG A 46 7.15 1.28 -12.96
C ARG A 46 7.37 -0.24 -12.85
N LYS A 47 6.40 -0.96 -12.29
CA LYS A 47 6.39 -2.42 -12.13
C LYS A 47 5.25 -3.08 -12.91
N GLY A 48 4.74 -2.40 -13.94
CA GLY A 48 3.70 -2.91 -14.83
C GLY A 48 2.26 -2.62 -14.38
N GLY A 49 2.09 -1.91 -13.26
CA GLY A 49 0.77 -1.45 -12.84
C GLY A 49 0.15 -0.46 -13.82
N GLN A 50 -1.17 -0.43 -13.89
CA GLN A 50 -1.93 0.47 -14.76
C GLN A 50 -2.58 1.59 -13.93
N HIS A 51 -2.79 2.75 -14.55
CA HIS A 51 -3.57 3.82 -13.91
C HIS A 51 -5.07 3.58 -14.17
N GLU A 52 -5.69 2.81 -13.28
CA GLU A 52 -7.09 2.40 -13.35
C GLU A 52 -7.64 2.20 -11.94
N PHE A 53 -8.96 2.35 -11.76
CA PHE A 53 -9.63 2.29 -10.46
C PHE A 53 -9.20 1.07 -9.62
N LYS A 54 -9.19 -0.13 -10.21
CA LYS A 54 -8.84 -1.38 -9.52
C LYS A 54 -7.39 -1.48 -9.04
N ASN A 55 -6.52 -0.60 -9.53
CA ASN A 55 -5.11 -0.56 -9.15
C ASN A 55 -4.79 0.65 -8.25
N ILE A 56 -5.78 1.32 -7.68
CA ILE A 56 -5.58 2.41 -6.71
C ILE A 56 -5.87 1.90 -5.29
N CYS A 57 -5.03 2.32 -4.33
CA CYS A 57 -5.23 2.12 -2.91
C CYS A 57 -4.96 3.42 -2.15
N ILE A 58 -5.50 3.54 -0.95
CA ILE A 58 -5.28 4.70 -0.08
C ILE A 58 -4.39 4.30 1.10
N VAL A 59 -3.37 5.12 1.36
CA VAL A 59 -2.37 4.91 2.41
C VAL A 59 -2.11 6.19 3.18
N ILE A 60 -1.53 6.09 4.37
CA ILE A 60 -1.07 7.28 5.11
C ILE A 60 0.11 7.94 4.38
N THR A 61 0.20 9.27 4.47
CA THR A 61 1.24 10.08 3.82
C THR A 61 2.67 9.57 4.10
N ALA A 62 2.94 9.11 5.32
CA ALA A 62 4.26 8.62 5.75
C ALA A 62 4.82 7.46 4.91
N ILE A 63 3.97 6.66 4.25
CA ILE A 63 4.39 5.49 3.47
C ILE A 63 4.05 5.59 1.98
N ALA A 64 3.37 6.66 1.55
CA ALA A 64 2.91 6.80 0.17
C ALA A 64 4.05 6.70 -0.84
N LYS A 65 5.17 7.38 -0.56
CA LYS A 65 6.37 7.32 -1.41
C LYS A 65 6.93 5.89 -1.51
N LEU A 66 6.84 5.10 -0.46
CA LEU A 66 7.27 3.70 -0.49
C LEU A 66 6.34 2.88 -1.38
N LYS A 67 5.02 3.04 -1.22
CA LYS A 67 3.99 2.37 -2.04
C LYS A 67 4.06 2.73 -3.52
N ARG A 68 4.45 3.96 -3.87
CA ARG A 68 4.70 4.41 -5.25
C ARG A 68 5.77 3.61 -5.97
N TYR A 69 6.67 3.01 -5.21
CA TYR A 69 7.95 2.54 -5.70
C TYR A 69 8.12 1.03 -5.56
N TYR A 70 7.56 0.44 -4.51
CA TYR A 70 7.73 -0.98 -4.19
C TYR A 70 6.40 -1.71 -4.19
N THR A 71 6.43 -2.99 -4.53
CA THR A 71 5.29 -3.89 -4.32
C THR A 71 5.10 -4.11 -2.82
N GLU A 72 3.92 -4.59 -2.42
CA GLU A 72 3.67 -4.93 -1.02
C GLU A 72 4.70 -5.95 -0.49
N GLU A 73 5.00 -6.98 -1.28
CA GLU A 73 6.00 -8.00 -0.94
C GLU A 73 7.37 -7.40 -0.66
N GLU A 74 7.86 -6.52 -1.53
CA GLU A 74 9.14 -5.83 -1.32
C GLU A 74 9.12 -4.97 -0.08
N ILE A 75 8.01 -4.28 0.20
CA ILE A 75 7.89 -3.46 1.40
C ILE A 75 7.93 -4.33 2.65
N VAL A 76 7.24 -5.47 2.66
CA VAL A 76 7.28 -6.41 3.77
C VAL A 76 8.69 -6.95 3.99
N HIS A 77 9.42 -7.25 2.92
CA HIS A 77 10.83 -7.65 3.03
C HIS A 77 11.72 -6.53 3.58
N ILE A 78 11.60 -5.31 3.07
CA ILE A 78 12.32 -4.14 3.59
C ILE A 78 12.01 -3.91 5.08
N ALA A 79 10.73 -3.98 5.45
CA ALA A 79 10.29 -3.83 6.84
C ALA A 79 10.85 -4.96 7.72
N SER A 80 10.88 -6.19 7.21
CA SER A 80 11.50 -7.33 7.87
C SER A 80 13.00 -7.11 8.10
N ASP A 81 13.73 -6.59 7.12
CA ASP A 81 15.16 -6.31 7.27
C ASP A 81 15.41 -5.20 8.30
N ILE A 82 14.59 -4.13 8.27
CA ILE A 82 14.65 -3.03 9.25
C ILE A 82 14.39 -3.56 10.66
N ILE A 83 13.35 -4.37 10.86
CA ILE A 83 13.04 -4.93 12.18
C ILE A 83 14.11 -5.96 12.59
N GLY A 84 14.64 -6.76 11.66
CA GLY A 84 15.73 -7.68 11.94
C GLY A 84 17.00 -6.98 12.43
N PHE A 85 17.35 -5.83 11.84
CA PHE A 85 18.57 -5.08 12.17
C PHE A 85 18.39 -4.09 13.34
N LYS A 86 17.26 -3.38 13.38
CA LYS A 86 17.00 -2.30 14.35
C LYS A 86 15.91 -2.63 15.37
N GLY A 87 15.07 -3.63 15.10
CA GLY A 87 13.85 -3.89 15.89
C GLY A 87 14.13 -4.10 17.37
N ALA A 88 15.21 -4.81 17.72
CA ALA A 88 15.57 -5.06 19.12
C ALA A 88 15.71 -3.78 19.95
N LYS A 89 16.28 -2.71 19.36
CA LYS A 89 16.41 -1.39 20.00
C LYS A 89 15.04 -0.77 20.33
N TYR A 90 14.01 -1.09 19.57
CA TYR A 90 12.66 -0.54 19.69
C TYR A 90 11.66 -1.57 20.25
N GLY A 91 12.12 -2.68 20.82
CA GLY A 91 11.26 -3.71 21.42
C GLY A 91 10.57 -4.64 20.41
N PHE A 92 11.00 -4.68 19.16
CA PHE A 92 10.44 -5.56 18.13
C PHE A 92 11.34 -6.78 17.85
N ARG A 93 10.72 -7.93 17.59
CA ARG A 93 11.40 -9.14 17.12
C ARG A 93 10.57 -9.84 16.05
N ILE A 94 11.22 -10.32 15.00
CA ILE A 94 10.59 -11.17 13.99
C ILE A 94 10.64 -12.62 14.44
N THR A 95 9.53 -13.34 14.26
CA THR A 95 9.49 -14.79 14.33
C THR A 95 8.91 -15.32 13.02
N ARG A 96 9.56 -16.31 12.42
CA ARG A 96 9.00 -17.03 11.27
C ARG A 96 8.12 -18.15 11.78
N LYS A 97 6.92 -18.30 11.22
CA LYS A 97 6.14 -19.54 11.42
C LYS A 97 6.87 -20.66 10.70
N ASN A 98 7.37 -21.65 11.43
CA ASN A 98 7.79 -22.90 10.80
C ASN A 98 6.58 -23.50 10.08
N LYS A 99 6.68 -23.71 8.76
CA LYS A 99 5.76 -24.61 8.07
C LYS A 99 6.02 -25.99 8.67
N LYS A 100 5.21 -26.40 9.67
CA LYS A 100 5.12 -27.82 10.02
C LYS A 100 4.78 -28.55 8.72
N GLY A 101 5.64 -29.50 8.35
CA GLY A 101 5.47 -30.31 7.15
C GLY A 101 4.06 -30.89 7.09
N LYS A 102 3.46 -30.79 5.91
CA LYS A 102 2.46 -31.75 5.46
C LYS A 102 3.20 -32.81 4.68
#